data_AF-A0A8E3B2D6-F1
#
_entry.id   AF-A0A8E3B2D6-F1
#
_cell.length_a   1.000
_cell.length_b   1.000
_cell.length_c   1.000
_cell.angle_alpha   90.00
_cell.angle_beta   90.00
_cell.angle_gamma   90.00
#
_symmetry.space_group_name_H-M   'P 1'
#
loop_
_entity.id
_entity.type
_entity.pdbx_description
1 polymer ?
#
loop_
_entity_poly.entity_id
_entity_poly.type
_entity_poly.pdbx_seq_one_letter_code
_entity_poly.pdbx_strand_id
1 'polypeptide(L)'
;MIKPLSEDKRREIMRLYVAGVPTAEIAKAFGMSASYPSQLAARLNVTRRVQHEPRDPEAAAEKRHARAEAAAKVKAAPPKPEPSLEPMNVNSAAEIRRLFGMGRKRTEIAALLRCPYRVVDAALA
;
A
#
# COMPACT_ATOMS: atom_id res chain seq x y z
N MET A 1 -12.74 20.45 -12.49
CA MET A 1 -11.92 20.44 -13.73
C MET A 1 -10.45 20.51 -13.34
N ILE A 2 -9.66 19.46 -13.61
CA ILE A 2 -8.20 19.49 -13.40
C ILE A 2 -7.60 20.21 -14.60
N LYS A 3 -7.05 21.41 -14.39
CA LYS A 3 -6.45 22.22 -15.46
C LYS A 3 -5.24 21.44 -16.02
N PRO A 4 -5.16 21.18 -17.34
CA PRO A 4 -4.01 20.48 -17.90
C PRO A 4 -2.75 21.31 -17.65
N LEU A 5 -1.73 20.65 -17.10
CA LEU A 5 -0.45 21.27 -16.79
C LEU A 5 0.22 21.74 -18.08
N SER A 6 0.56 23.03 -18.16
CA SER A 6 1.28 23.65 -19.30
C SER A 6 2.56 22.88 -19.61
N GLU A 7 2.91 22.78 -20.89
CA GLU A 7 4.13 22.09 -21.32
C GLU A 7 5.40 22.69 -20.71
N ASP A 8 5.45 24.00 -20.49
CA ASP A 8 6.58 24.68 -19.84
C ASP A 8 6.82 24.16 -18.42
N LYS A 9 5.74 23.94 -17.66
CA LYS A 9 5.83 23.38 -16.32
C LYS A 9 6.35 21.94 -16.35
N ARG A 10 5.94 21.15 -17.35
CA ARG A 10 6.44 19.77 -17.52
C ARG A 10 7.94 19.76 -17.82
N ARG A 11 8.43 20.66 -18.68
CA ARG A 11 9.86 20.77 -18.95
C ARG A 11 10.65 21.15 -17.71
N GLU A 12 10.16 22.10 -16.94
CA GLU A 12 10.86 22.56 -15.73
C GLU A 12 10.92 21.47 -14.64
N ILE A 13 9.83 20.73 -14.44
CA ILE A 13 9.81 19.55 -13.55
C ILE A 13 10.88 18.53 -13.97
N MET A 14 10.97 18.24 -15.28
CA MET A 14 11.94 17.28 -15.79
C MET A 14 13.37 17.80 -15.70
N ARG A 15 13.60 19.10 -15.88
CA ARG A 15 14.90 19.73 -15.66
C ARG A 15 15.38 19.53 -14.23
N LEU A 16 14.54 19.80 -13.23
CA LEU A 16 14.85 19.60 -11.82
C LEU A 16 15.05 18.11 -11.49
N TYR A 17 14.24 17.23 -12.08
CA TYR A 17 14.35 15.79 -11.90
C TYR A 17 15.70 15.25 -12.40
N VAL A 18 16.13 15.67 -13.60
CA VAL A 18 17.44 15.31 -14.17
C VAL A 18 18.60 15.93 -13.39
N ALA A 19 18.41 17.14 -12.83
CA ALA A 19 19.37 17.79 -11.95
C ALA A 19 19.53 17.08 -10.58
N GLY A 20 18.72 16.05 -10.29
CA GLY A 20 18.83 15.25 -9.08
C GLY A 20 17.96 15.74 -7.92
N VAL A 21 17.21 16.84 -8.09
CA VAL A 21 16.35 17.41 -7.04
C VAL A 21 15.34 16.35 -6.55
N PRO A 22 15.12 16.24 -5.22
CA PRO A 22 14.15 15.29 -4.67
C PRO A 22 12.75 15.52 -5.23
N THR A 23 12.05 14.44 -5.60
CA THR A 23 10.69 14.52 -6.17
C THR A 23 9.70 15.18 -5.22
N ALA A 24 9.90 15.08 -3.91
CA ALA A 24 9.07 15.75 -2.90
C ALA A 24 9.21 17.28 -2.96
N GLU A 25 10.41 17.81 -3.21
CA GLU A 25 10.65 19.24 -3.34
C GLU A 25 10.08 19.77 -4.65
N ILE A 26 10.31 19.06 -5.75
CA ILE A 26 9.71 19.37 -7.06
C ILE A 26 8.17 19.37 -6.91
N ALA A 27 7.61 18.38 -6.25
CA ALA A 27 6.17 18.30 -6.06
C ALA A 27 5.61 19.46 -5.22
N LYS A 28 6.33 19.88 -4.16
CA LYS A 28 5.95 21.04 -3.34
C LYS A 28 6.02 22.34 -4.15
N ALA A 29 7.07 22.55 -4.92
CA ALA A 29 7.26 23.76 -5.73
C ALA A 29 6.15 23.95 -6.78
N PHE A 30 5.61 22.84 -7.31
CA PHE A 30 4.58 22.88 -8.35
C PHE A 30 3.18 22.52 -7.86
N GLY A 31 2.97 22.32 -6.55
CA GLY A 31 1.67 22.01 -5.96
C GLY A 31 1.05 20.71 -6.47
N MET A 32 1.85 19.66 -6.64
CA MET A 32 1.43 18.38 -7.21
C MET A 32 1.76 17.20 -6.29
N SER A 33 1.31 16.00 -6.69
CA SER A 33 1.64 14.77 -5.98
C SER A 33 3.13 14.43 -6.10
N ALA A 34 3.73 13.96 -5.01
CA ALA A 34 5.12 13.49 -4.95
C ALA A 34 5.43 12.36 -5.96
N SER A 35 4.40 11.61 -6.38
CA SER A 35 4.53 10.55 -7.38
C SER A 35 4.57 11.07 -8.81
N TYR A 36 4.11 12.30 -9.06
CA TYR A 36 3.95 12.83 -10.41
C TYR A 36 5.29 13.01 -11.17
N PRO A 37 6.36 13.60 -10.59
CA PRO A 37 7.63 13.73 -11.29
C PRO A 37 8.23 12.37 -11.69
N SER A 38 8.09 11.36 -10.84
CA SER A 38 8.55 10.00 -11.13
C SER A 38 7.74 9.32 -12.23
N GLN A 39 6.42 9.51 -12.25
CA GLN A 39 5.54 8.98 -13.31
C GLN A 39 5.81 9.69 -14.65
N LEU A 40 6.07 10.99 -14.62
CA LEU A 40 6.41 11.77 -15.81
C LEU A 40 7.76 11.31 -16.39
N ALA A 41 8.76 11.09 -15.54
CA ALA A 41 10.05 10.54 -15.95
C ALA A 41 9.94 9.14 -16.56
N ALA A 42 9.12 8.27 -15.96
CA ALA A 42 8.86 6.93 -16.50
C ALA A 42 8.21 6.98 -17.88
N ARG A 43 7.27 7.91 -18.12
CA ARG A 43 6.65 8.10 -19.44
C ARG A 43 7.62 8.61 -20.50
N LEU A 44 8.60 9.41 -20.09
CA LEU A 44 9.60 10.01 -20.99
C LEU A 44 10.88 9.18 -21.12
N ASN A 45 10.93 7.98 -20.50
CA ASN A 45 12.13 7.13 -20.43
C ASN A 45 13.39 7.87 -19.96
N VAL A 46 13.22 8.82 -19.03
CA VAL A 46 14.32 9.62 -18.51
C VAL A 46 14.87 9.00 -17.24
N THR A 47 16.11 8.53 -17.31
CA THR A 47 16.84 8.01 -16.15
C THR A 47 17.32 9.16 -15.26
N ARG A 48 17.02 9.08 -13.97
CA ARG A 48 17.46 10.08 -12.99
C ARG A 48 18.97 9.95 -12.77
N ARG A 49 19.72 11.05 -12.86
CA ARG A 49 21.09 11.14 -12.29
C ARG A 49 20.94 11.37 -10.80
N VAL A 50 20.94 10.29 -10.02
CA VAL A 50 20.71 10.37 -8.58
C VAL A 50 22.03 10.66 -7.87
N GLN A 51 22.30 11.93 -7.56
CA GLN A 51 23.12 12.24 -6.39
C GLN A 51 22.16 12.24 -5.20
N HIS A 52 22.03 11.10 -4.52
CA HIS A 52 21.37 11.08 -3.21
C HIS A 52 22.41 11.64 -2.23
N GLU A 53 22.25 12.90 -1.82
CA GLU A 53 22.84 13.33 -0.56
C GLU A 53 22.32 12.38 0.54
N PRO A 54 23.21 11.97 1.46
CA PRO A 54 22.86 11.04 2.53
C PRO A 54 21.69 11.65 3.30
N ARG A 55 20.59 10.92 3.29
CA ARG A 55 19.39 11.26 4.03
C ARG A 55 19.78 11.21 5.50
N ASP A 56 19.91 12.37 6.15
CA ASP A 56 20.13 12.43 7.60
C ASP A 56 19.12 11.49 8.28
N PRO A 57 19.59 10.42 8.94
CA PRO A 57 18.73 9.35 9.44
C PRO A 57 17.77 9.85 10.52
N GLU A 58 18.11 10.96 11.17
CA GLU A 58 17.40 11.57 12.28
C GLU A 58 16.07 12.21 11.84
N ALA A 59 16.08 13.01 10.75
CA ALA A 59 14.87 13.62 10.20
C ALA A 59 13.88 12.58 9.60
N ALA A 60 14.38 11.40 9.22
CA ALA A 60 13.56 10.28 8.76
C ALA A 60 12.90 9.52 9.93
N ALA A 61 13.54 9.48 11.10
CA ALA A 61 13.01 8.88 12.33
C ALA A 61 11.90 9.76 12.95
N GLU A 62 12.08 11.08 12.96
CA GLU A 62 11.10 12.02 13.50
C GLU A 62 9.75 11.96 12.75
N LYS A 63 9.78 11.85 11.42
CA LYS A 63 8.56 11.66 10.62
C LYS A 63 7.90 10.29 10.83
N ARG A 64 8.63 9.28 11.28
CA ARG A 64 8.05 7.98 11.70
C ARG A 64 7.38 8.09 13.07
N HIS A 65 8.00 8.82 14.01
CA HIS A 65 7.40 9.07 15.34
C HIS A 65 6.16 9.96 15.27
N ALA A 66 6.18 11.05 14.50
CA ALA A 66 5.00 11.90 14.32
C ALA A 66 3.84 11.18 13.61
N ARG A 67 4.14 10.23 12.70
CA ARG A 67 3.14 9.36 12.08
C ARG A 67 2.61 8.28 13.03
N ALA A 68 3.42 7.83 13.99
CA ALA A 68 3.01 6.90 15.04
C ALA A 68 2.05 7.58 16.04
N GLU A 69 2.30 8.84 16.42
CA GLU A 69 1.38 9.58 17.29
C GLU A 69 0.07 9.96 16.57
N ALA A 70 0.11 10.27 15.27
CA ALA A 70 -1.12 10.49 14.49
C ALA A 70 -1.93 9.20 14.25
N ALA A 71 -1.28 8.03 14.22
CA ALA A 71 -1.95 6.73 14.11
C ALA A 71 -2.64 6.30 15.42
N ALA A 72 -2.17 6.75 16.58
CA ALA A 72 -2.81 6.47 17.87
C ALA A 72 -4.19 7.13 18.04
N LYS A 73 -4.51 8.15 17.22
CA LYS A 73 -5.79 8.90 17.29
C LYS A 73 -6.80 8.54 16.19
N VAL A 74 -6.46 7.63 15.28
CA VAL A 74 -7.36 7.16 14.22
C VAL A 74 -7.59 5.66 14.37
N LYS A 75 -8.66 5.33 15.11
CA LYS A 75 -9.53 4.15 15.00
C LYS A 75 -8.87 2.79 14.69
N ALA A 76 -9.01 1.90 15.66
CA ALA A 76 -9.56 0.56 15.48
C ALA A 76 -9.53 -0.01 14.04
N ALA A 77 -8.45 -0.72 13.71
CA ALA A 77 -8.41 -1.69 12.63
C ALA A 77 -7.43 -2.80 13.06
N PRO A 78 -7.81 -4.08 13.07
CA PRO A 78 -6.94 -5.13 13.56
C PRO A 78 -5.73 -5.32 12.63
N PRO A 79 -4.55 -5.65 13.19
CA PRO A 79 -3.31 -5.82 12.44
C PRO A 79 -3.42 -7.01 11.48
N LYS A 80 -2.84 -6.86 10.28
CA LYS A 80 -2.64 -7.97 9.35
C LYS A 80 -1.79 -9.03 10.06
N PRO A 81 -2.21 -10.30 10.11
CA PRO A 81 -1.39 -11.33 10.72
C PRO A 81 -0.19 -11.63 9.80
N GLU A 82 0.99 -11.61 10.40
CA GLU A 82 2.22 -12.17 9.85
C GLU A 82 1.99 -13.66 9.50
N PRO A 83 2.72 -14.23 8.51
CA PRO A 83 2.62 -15.65 8.22
C PRO A 83 3.31 -16.44 9.33
N SER A 84 2.60 -16.65 10.44
CA SER A 84 3.03 -17.55 11.51
C SER A 84 2.96 -18.98 10.98
N LEU A 85 4.12 -19.64 11.00
CA LEU A 85 4.37 -21.03 10.61
C LEU A 85 3.82 -22.01 11.66
N GLU A 86 2.53 -21.94 11.98
CA GLU A 86 1.86 -22.98 12.76
C GLU A 86 0.65 -23.54 12.00
N PRO A 87 0.53 -24.87 11.83
CA PRO A 87 -0.61 -25.50 11.18
C PRO A 87 -1.83 -25.45 12.11
N MET A 88 -2.44 -24.28 12.26
CA MET A 88 -3.52 -24.09 13.22
C MET A 88 -4.90 -24.24 12.57
N ASN A 89 -5.57 -25.24 13.10
CA ASN A 89 -6.98 -25.60 13.03
C ASN A 89 -7.44 -26.30 11.76
N VAL A 90 -7.42 -27.63 11.87
CA VAL A 90 -8.10 -28.58 11.01
C VAL A 90 -9.60 -28.27 11.08
N ASN A 91 -10.06 -27.35 10.23
CA ASN A 91 -11.46 -27.23 9.90
C ASN A 91 -11.78 -28.49 9.12
N SER A 92 -12.14 -29.55 9.85
CA SER A 92 -12.48 -30.84 9.27
C SER A 92 -13.44 -30.56 8.13
N ALA A 93 -13.03 -30.85 6.89
CA ALA A 93 -13.83 -30.56 5.71
C ALA A 93 -15.26 -31.12 5.83
N ALA A 94 -15.44 -32.16 6.64
CA ALA A 94 -16.72 -32.69 7.09
C ALA A 94 -17.63 -31.64 7.75
N GLU A 95 -17.12 -30.79 8.65
CA GLU A 95 -17.90 -29.76 9.34
C GLU A 95 -18.28 -28.61 8.39
N ILE A 96 -17.38 -28.25 7.46
CA ILE A 96 -17.68 -27.29 6.39
C ILE A 96 -18.81 -27.82 5.50
N ARG A 97 -18.73 -29.08 5.07
CA ARG A 97 -19.76 -29.74 4.25
C ARG A 97 -21.08 -29.89 5.00
N ARG A 98 -21.02 -30.20 6.30
CA ARG A 98 -22.20 -30.28 7.18
C ARG A 98 -22.92 -28.93 7.24
N LEU A 99 -22.21 -27.84 7.53
CA LEU A 99 -22.80 -26.50 7.61
C LEU A 99 -23.34 -26.04 6.26
N PHE A 100 -22.66 -26.37 5.16
CA PHE A 100 -23.14 -26.09 3.81
C PHE A 100 -24.40 -26.88 3.46
N GLY A 101 -24.48 -28.16 3.83
CA GLY A 101 -25.67 -28.99 3.70
C GLY A 101 -26.86 -28.51 4.55
N MET A 102 -26.58 -27.80 5.65
CA MET A 102 -27.60 -27.08 6.44
C MET A 102 -28.02 -25.74 5.81
N GLY A 103 -27.53 -25.39 4.62
CA GLY A 103 -27.89 -24.18 3.89
C GLY A 103 -27.15 -22.91 4.32
N ARG A 104 -26.09 -23.01 5.13
CA ARG A 104 -25.25 -21.85 5.50
C ARG A 104 -24.46 -21.34 4.30
N LYS A 105 -24.34 -20.02 4.17
CA LYS A 105 -23.51 -19.40 3.13
C LYS A 105 -22.03 -19.55 3.45
N ARG A 106 -21.18 -19.61 2.41
CA ARG A 106 -19.71 -19.71 2.54
C ARG A 106 -19.11 -18.65 3.48
N THR A 107 -19.66 -17.44 3.46
CA THR A 107 -19.27 -16.32 4.34
C THR A 107 -19.59 -16.58 5.81
N GLU A 108 -20.74 -17.18 6.10
CA GLU A 108 -21.14 -17.56 7.46
C GLU A 108 -20.27 -18.70 7.97
N ILE A 109 -19.96 -19.69 7.13
CA ILE A 109 -19.10 -20.83 7.47
C ILE A 109 -17.67 -20.35 7.78
N ALA A 110 -17.11 -19.48 6.94
CA ALA A 110 -15.79 -18.88 7.16
C ALA A 110 -15.74 -18.09 8.49
N ALA A 111 -16.80 -17.34 8.80
CA ALA A 111 -16.89 -16.57 10.04
C ALA A 111 -17.04 -17.46 11.29
N LEU A 112 -17.90 -18.48 11.23
CA LEU A 112 -18.15 -19.42 12.32
C LEU A 112 -16.91 -20.23 12.69
N LEU A 113 -16.21 -20.74 11.67
CA LEU A 113 -15.03 -21.58 11.83
C LEU A 113 -13.73 -20.78 11.93
N ARG A 114 -13.82 -19.44 11.85
CA ARG A 114 -12.67 -18.52 11.82
C ARG A 114 -11.59 -18.97 10.83
N CYS A 115 -12.02 -19.46 9.67
CA CYS A 115 -11.16 -20.03 8.65
C CYS A 115 -11.16 -19.18 7.38
N PRO A 116 -10.04 -19.14 6.63
CA PRO A 116 -9.97 -18.37 5.40
C PRO A 116 -10.89 -18.98 4.33
N TYR A 117 -11.47 -18.13 3.48
CA TYR A 117 -12.37 -18.55 2.39
C TYR A 117 -11.81 -19.66 1.50
N ARG A 118 -10.49 -19.63 1.25
CA ARG A 118 -9.80 -20.68 0.47
C ARG A 118 -9.96 -22.08 1.06
N VAL A 119 -10.06 -22.20 2.38
CA VAL A 119 -10.26 -23.49 3.07
C VAL A 119 -11.72 -23.94 2.94
N VAL A 120 -12.67 -23.01 2.97
CA VAL A 120 -14.09 -23.29 2.70
C VAL A 120 -14.28 -23.74 1.25
N ASP A 121 -13.68 -23.02 0.30
CA ASP A 121 -13.72 -23.37 -1.12
C ASP A 121 -13.04 -24.71 -1.39
N ALA A 122 -11.88 -24.99 -0.77
CA ALA A 122 -11.19 -26.27 -0.91
C ALA A 122 -11.98 -27.47 -0.33
N ALA A 123 -12.83 -27.24 0.68
CA ALA A 123 -13.66 -28.28 1.27
C ALA A 123 -14.97 -28.53 0.50
N LEU A 124 -15.42 -27.55 -0.28
CA LEU A 124 -16.65 -27.58 -1.11
C LEU A 124 -16.39 -27.81 -2.61
N ALA A 125 -15.13 -27.75 -3.05
CA ALA A 125 -14.69 -28.19 -4.37
C ALA A 125 -14.85 -29.71 -4.52
#